data_AF-A0A0F9QQJ9-F1
#
_entry.id   AF-A0A0F9QQJ9-F1
#
_cell.length_a   1.000
_cell.length_b   1.000
_cell.length_c   1.000
_cell.angle_alpha   90.00
_cell.angle_beta   90.00
_cell.angle_gamma   90.00
#
_symmetry.space_group_name_H-M   'P 1'
#
loop_
_entity.id
_entity.type
_entity.pdbx_description
1 polymer ?
#
loop_
_entity_poly.entity_id
_entity_poly.type
_entity_poly.pdbx_seq_one_letter_code
_entity_poly.pdbx_strand_id
1 'polypeptide(L)'
;LPDGHNVTIDNGAAGAAVNIQDGGNDITVDNGGTFATQATLQTSSSLVGDVGLSGARTSGGTTLYKNIDVDQTEDAVKATAGQVYWIHAINLATTPRYLKFYNATVASVIVGTTVPDLTFPIPSPGDANGAGFTLSIPNGIEFTTAITIAATTGVADNDAGVSGDNEVIVNLGFA
;
A
#
# COMPACT_ATOMS: atom_id res chain seq x y z
N LEU A 1 -20.85 55.97 -12.40
CA LEU A 1 -20.30 55.28 -13.60
C LEU A 1 -19.20 54.37 -13.06
N PRO A 2 -19.15 53.07 -13.39
CA PRO A 2 -18.04 52.23 -12.95
C PRO A 2 -16.78 52.75 -13.64
N ASP A 3 -15.81 53.25 -12.87
CA ASP A 3 -14.55 53.72 -13.40
C ASP A 3 -13.56 52.55 -13.42
N GLY A 4 -13.42 51.93 -14.59
CA GLY A 4 -12.37 50.94 -14.82
C GLY A 4 -10.98 51.59 -14.78
N HIS A 5 -10.53 52.02 -13.60
CA HIS A 5 -9.24 52.63 -13.40
C HIS A 5 -8.18 51.53 -13.29
N ASN A 6 -7.65 51.13 -14.44
CA ASN A 6 -6.41 50.36 -14.48
C ASN A 6 -5.26 51.26 -14.00
N VAL A 7 -4.58 50.86 -12.93
CA VAL A 7 -3.39 51.56 -12.44
C VAL A 7 -2.18 50.96 -13.13
N THR A 8 -1.52 51.74 -14.00
CA THR A 8 -0.22 51.37 -14.57
C THR A 8 0.88 51.94 -13.69
N ILE A 9 1.72 51.07 -13.12
CA ILE A 9 2.86 51.47 -12.29
C ILE A 9 4.13 51.23 -13.10
N ASP A 10 4.67 52.30 -13.69
CA ASP A 10 5.96 52.27 -14.37
C ASP A 10 7.09 52.43 -13.36
N ASN A 11 7.75 51.33 -13.02
CA ASN A 11 8.95 51.35 -12.19
C ASN A 11 10.17 51.71 -13.05
N GLY A 12 10.30 53.00 -13.36
CA GLY A 12 11.32 53.55 -14.27
C GLY A 12 12.76 53.15 -13.90
N ALA A 13 13.49 52.65 -14.90
CA ALA A 13 14.94 52.39 -14.92
C ALA A 13 15.54 51.66 -13.68
N ALA A 14 15.24 50.35 -13.61
CA ALA A 14 16.18 49.28 -13.26
C ALA A 14 16.81 49.24 -11.84
N GLY A 15 16.01 49.00 -10.79
CA GLY A 15 16.58 48.33 -9.61
C GLY A 15 15.76 48.25 -8.33
N ALA A 16 14.79 49.15 -8.11
CA ALA A 16 13.99 49.11 -6.89
C ALA A 16 12.84 48.10 -7.02
N ALA A 17 12.59 47.27 -6.01
CA ALA A 17 11.39 46.46 -5.97
C ALA A 17 10.15 47.37 -5.84
N VAL A 18 9.08 47.08 -6.60
CA VAL A 18 7.76 47.67 -6.31
C VAL A 18 7.22 46.94 -5.09
N ASN A 19 7.39 47.54 -3.92
CA ASN A 19 6.88 46.97 -2.68
C ASN A 19 5.35 47.11 -2.69
N ILE A 20 4.64 46.00 -2.91
CA ILE A 20 3.20 45.93 -2.68
C ILE A 20 3.02 45.45 -1.24
N GLN A 21 2.63 46.35 -0.34
CA GLN A 21 2.26 45.98 1.03
C GLN A 21 0.78 45.63 1.06
N ASP A 22 0.46 44.45 1.56
CA ASP A 22 -0.92 43.95 1.70
C ASP A 22 -1.55 44.28 3.06
N GLY A 23 -0.76 44.80 4.00
CA GLY A 23 -1.18 45.05 5.37
C GLY A 23 -1.61 43.79 6.11
N GLY A 24 -1.14 42.62 5.69
CA GLY A 24 -1.54 41.32 6.21
C GLY A 24 -2.82 40.73 5.59
N ASN A 25 -3.34 41.31 4.50
CA ASN A 25 -4.48 40.78 3.73
C ASN A 25 -4.01 40.04 2.47
N ASP A 26 -4.93 39.47 1.70
CA ASP A 26 -4.60 38.80 0.44
C ASP A 26 -4.46 39.79 -0.73
N ILE A 27 -3.36 39.71 -1.48
CA ILE A 27 -3.23 40.34 -2.81
C ILE A 27 -3.75 39.36 -3.85
N THR A 28 -4.81 39.74 -4.58
CA THR A 28 -5.30 38.98 -5.73
C THR A 28 -4.71 39.57 -7.02
N VAL A 29 -3.83 38.84 -7.72
CA VAL A 29 -3.32 39.26 -9.05
C VAL A 29 -4.12 38.53 -10.13
N ASP A 30 -4.96 39.23 -10.87
CA ASP A 30 -5.60 38.68 -12.07
C ASP A 30 -4.58 38.66 -13.22
N ASN A 31 -3.66 37.70 -13.16
CA ASN A 31 -2.86 37.35 -14.32
C ASN A 31 -3.52 36.12 -14.93
N GLY A 32 -3.81 36.15 -16.23
CA GLY A 32 -4.22 34.96 -16.99
C GLY A 32 -3.13 33.87 -17.09
N GLY A 33 -2.21 33.79 -16.12
CA GLY A 33 -1.06 32.89 -16.04
C GLY A 33 -0.56 32.69 -14.60
N THR A 34 0.54 31.95 -14.46
CA THR A 34 1.11 31.48 -13.18
C THR A 34 1.71 32.63 -12.34
N PHE A 35 1.37 32.68 -11.05
CA PHE A 35 1.98 33.59 -10.07
C PHE A 35 3.41 33.13 -9.72
N ALA A 36 4.40 34.01 -9.88
CA ALA A 36 5.82 33.73 -9.59
C ALA A 36 6.18 33.68 -8.08
N THR A 37 5.19 33.59 -7.18
CA THR A 37 5.43 33.39 -5.73
C THR A 37 4.64 32.21 -5.17
N GLN A 38 4.43 31.15 -5.96
CA GLN A 38 4.06 29.83 -5.42
C GLN A 38 5.29 29.16 -4.78
N ALA A 39 5.89 29.78 -3.76
CA ALA A 39 7.02 29.21 -3.02
C ALA A 39 6.67 28.86 -1.56
N THR A 40 5.38 28.76 -1.25
CA THR A 40 4.90 27.89 -0.17
C THR A 40 3.87 26.96 -0.78
N LEU A 41 4.28 25.71 -1.01
CA LEU A 41 3.32 24.60 -1.10
C LEU A 41 2.37 24.79 0.08
N GLN A 42 1.09 24.99 -0.20
CA GLN A 42 0.06 25.23 0.81
C GLN A 42 0.30 24.24 1.95
N THR A 43 0.44 24.72 3.18
CA THR A 43 0.82 23.88 4.33
C THR A 43 -0.22 22.82 4.71
N SER A 44 -1.26 22.66 3.87
CA SER A 44 -2.26 21.61 3.92
C SER A 44 -2.70 21.23 2.50
N SER A 45 -2.50 19.95 2.17
CA SER A 45 -3.11 19.04 1.16
C SER A 45 -3.81 19.56 -0.12
N SER A 46 -3.60 20.79 -0.60
CA SER A 46 -4.14 21.18 -1.91
C SER A 46 -3.23 20.63 -3.01
N LEU A 47 -3.81 19.76 -3.84
CA LEU A 47 -3.11 18.99 -4.85
C LEU A 47 -2.61 19.89 -5.98
N VAL A 48 -1.30 20.13 -6.05
CA VAL A 48 -0.65 20.82 -7.20
C VAL A 48 -0.31 19.77 -8.27
N GLY A 49 -1.30 19.16 -8.92
CA GLY A 49 -1.06 17.96 -9.77
C GLY A 49 -0.63 16.72 -8.95
N ASP A 50 -0.21 15.61 -9.59
CA ASP A 50 0.33 14.46 -8.83
C ASP A 50 1.66 14.83 -8.15
N VAL A 51 1.57 15.25 -6.89
CA VAL A 51 2.71 15.47 -6.01
C VAL A 51 2.85 14.29 -5.04
N GLY A 52 3.14 13.11 -5.58
CA GLY A 52 3.81 12.03 -4.83
C GLY A 52 2.98 11.27 -3.80
N LEU A 53 1.67 11.14 -4.00
CA LEU A 53 0.80 10.22 -3.24
C LEU A 53 -0.08 9.36 -4.16
N SER A 54 0.33 9.17 -5.43
CA SER A 54 -0.33 8.25 -6.37
C SER A 54 -0.14 6.78 -5.96
N GLY A 55 -0.81 6.37 -4.89
CA GLY A 55 -0.83 5.01 -4.37
C GLY A 55 -1.07 4.99 -2.86
N ALA A 56 -1.92 4.09 -2.38
CA ALA A 56 -1.96 3.75 -0.97
C ALA A 56 -0.55 3.30 -0.58
N ARG A 57 0.11 4.08 0.29
CA ARG A 57 1.44 3.82 0.84
C ARG A 57 1.38 4.24 2.29
N THR A 58 1.77 3.35 3.21
CA THR A 58 1.80 3.70 4.64
C THR A 58 2.96 4.65 4.94
N SER A 59 2.63 5.70 5.70
CA SER A 59 3.63 6.52 6.37
C SER A 59 4.37 5.66 7.40
N GLY A 60 5.69 5.53 7.28
CA GLY A 60 6.52 4.73 8.20
C GLY A 60 6.94 3.34 7.70
N GLY A 61 6.60 2.96 6.46
CA GLY A 61 6.97 1.67 5.88
C GLY A 61 5.96 0.54 6.19
N THR A 62 6.33 -0.71 5.89
CA THR A 62 5.46 -1.87 6.10
C THR A 62 5.52 -2.36 7.56
N THR A 63 4.37 -2.75 8.11
CA THR A 63 4.26 -3.56 9.31
C THR A 63 4.69 -5.00 9.01
N LEU A 64 5.37 -5.64 9.98
CA LEU A 64 5.89 -7.00 9.83
C LEU A 64 4.87 -8.02 10.36
N TYR A 65 4.69 -9.10 9.62
CA TYR A 65 4.02 -10.32 10.07
C TYR A 65 4.98 -11.49 9.99
N LYS A 66 4.92 -12.39 10.98
CA LYS A 66 5.68 -13.65 11.03
C LYS A 66 4.79 -14.74 11.61
N ASN A 67 4.64 -15.84 10.87
CA ASN A 67 4.19 -17.12 11.41
C ASN A 67 5.16 -18.21 10.92
N ILE A 68 5.56 -19.11 11.81
CA ILE A 68 6.45 -20.24 11.52
C ILE A 68 5.68 -21.56 11.33
N ASP A 69 4.36 -21.50 11.45
CA ASP A 69 3.47 -22.64 11.51
C ASP A 69 2.11 -22.27 10.89
N VAL A 70 2.12 -21.79 9.65
CA VAL A 70 0.87 -21.55 8.92
C VAL A 70 0.28 -22.90 8.52
N ASP A 71 -0.93 -23.20 8.97
CA ASP A 71 -1.62 -24.46 8.69
C ASP A 71 -3.01 -24.22 8.08
N GLN A 72 -3.90 -25.22 8.12
CA GLN A 72 -5.26 -25.06 7.59
C GLN A 72 -6.17 -24.22 8.50
N THR A 73 -5.68 -23.80 9.66
CA THR A 73 -6.32 -22.81 10.52
C THR A 73 -6.02 -21.43 9.97
N GLU A 74 -7.06 -20.61 9.85
CA GLU A 74 -6.92 -19.26 9.34
C GLU A 74 -6.17 -18.33 10.32
N ASP A 75 -5.21 -17.58 9.79
CA ASP A 75 -4.41 -16.62 10.53
C ASP A 75 -4.72 -15.18 10.10
N ALA A 76 -4.97 -14.31 11.07
CA ALA A 76 -5.13 -12.88 10.82
C ALA A 76 -3.74 -12.22 10.66
N VAL A 77 -3.42 -11.81 9.44
CA VAL A 77 -2.28 -10.90 9.18
C VAL A 77 -2.66 -9.47 9.56
N LYS A 78 -3.86 -9.05 9.16
CA LYS A 78 -4.44 -7.74 9.49
C LYS A 78 -5.96 -7.86 9.59
N ALA A 79 -6.55 -7.38 10.68
CA ALA A 79 -7.99 -7.47 10.92
C ALA A 79 -8.85 -6.46 10.13
N THR A 80 -8.23 -5.54 9.39
CA THR A 80 -8.88 -4.48 8.60
C THR A 80 -8.28 -4.39 7.20
N ALA A 81 -8.91 -3.60 6.33
CA ALA A 81 -8.42 -3.31 4.99
C ALA A 81 -6.97 -2.82 5.01
N GLY A 82 -6.20 -3.20 3.99
CA GLY A 82 -4.78 -2.91 3.89
C GLY A 82 -4.16 -3.46 2.63
N GLN A 83 -2.83 -3.45 2.57
CA GLN A 83 -2.07 -3.92 1.41
C GLN A 83 -0.89 -4.78 1.80
N VAL A 84 -0.55 -5.76 0.95
CA VAL A 84 0.66 -6.60 1.08
C VAL A 84 1.73 -6.16 0.08
N TYR A 85 2.93 -5.90 0.56
CA TYR A 85 4.04 -5.33 -0.22
C TYR A 85 5.17 -6.32 -0.50
N TRP A 86 5.33 -7.33 0.35
CA TRP A 86 6.27 -8.41 0.09
C TRP A 86 5.85 -9.66 0.85
N ILE A 87 6.23 -10.81 0.27
CA ILE A 87 5.91 -12.14 0.77
C ILE A 87 7.20 -12.96 0.74
N HIS A 88 7.55 -13.56 1.87
CA HIS A 88 8.56 -14.60 1.94
C HIS A 88 7.94 -15.84 2.57
N ALA A 89 7.81 -16.91 1.78
CA ALA A 89 7.20 -18.15 2.21
C ALA A 89 8.16 -19.32 1.96
N ILE A 90 8.41 -20.12 3.00
CA ILE A 90 9.26 -21.30 3.00
C ILE A 90 8.43 -22.51 3.43
N ASN A 91 8.63 -23.62 2.73
CA ASN A 91 8.04 -24.92 3.00
C ASN A 91 9.16 -25.91 3.33
N LEU A 92 9.11 -26.49 4.53
CA LEU A 92 10.02 -27.53 5.02
C LEU A 92 9.51 -28.95 4.74
N ALA A 93 8.33 -29.11 4.15
CA ALA A 93 7.80 -30.42 3.77
C ALA A 93 8.46 -30.96 2.49
N THR A 94 8.37 -32.27 2.29
CA THR A 94 8.85 -32.99 1.09
C THR A 94 7.92 -32.89 -0.11
N THR A 95 6.74 -32.28 0.06
CA THR A 95 5.76 -32.02 -1.00
C THR A 95 5.37 -30.54 -1.01
N PRO A 96 4.90 -29.99 -2.14
CA PRO A 96 4.46 -28.60 -2.19
C PRO A 96 3.38 -28.27 -1.16
N ARG A 97 3.33 -26.99 -0.79
CA ARG A 97 2.26 -26.39 0.01
C ARG A 97 1.67 -25.21 -0.75
N TYR A 98 0.48 -24.80 -0.38
CA TYR A 98 -0.22 -23.71 -1.06
C TYR A 98 -0.63 -22.66 -0.05
N LEU A 99 -0.02 -21.48 -0.15
CA LEU A 99 -0.35 -20.32 0.67
C LEU A 99 -1.57 -19.62 0.05
N LYS A 100 -2.65 -19.58 0.81
CA LYS A 100 -3.93 -19.01 0.42
C LYS A 100 -4.12 -17.69 1.14
N PHE A 101 -4.51 -16.64 0.41
CA PHE A 101 -4.90 -15.35 0.95
C PHE A 101 -6.39 -15.13 0.77
N TYR A 102 -7.00 -14.48 1.75
CA TYR A 102 -8.41 -14.13 1.77
C TYR A 102 -8.58 -12.64 2.08
N ASN A 103 -9.38 -11.96 1.27
CA ASN A 103 -9.89 -10.61 1.51
C ASN A 103 -11.14 -10.67 2.39
N ALA A 104 -11.01 -11.32 3.53
CA ALA A 104 -12.06 -11.56 4.49
C ALA A 104 -11.46 -11.64 5.89
N THR A 105 -12.27 -11.39 6.92
CA THR A 105 -11.83 -11.56 8.31
C THR A 105 -11.70 -13.04 8.64
N VAL A 106 -10.80 -13.39 9.57
CA VAL A 106 -10.65 -14.75 10.12
C VAL A 106 -11.99 -15.39 10.47
N ALA A 107 -12.87 -14.65 11.17
CA ALA A 107 -14.19 -15.14 11.57
C ALA A 107 -15.12 -15.53 10.39
N SER A 108 -14.81 -15.10 9.16
CA SER A 108 -15.58 -15.40 7.95
C SER A 108 -14.90 -16.41 7.03
N VAL A 109 -13.66 -16.79 7.33
CA VAL A 109 -12.88 -17.74 6.52
C VAL A 109 -13.09 -19.14 7.09
N ILE A 110 -13.42 -20.09 6.22
CA ILE A 110 -13.41 -21.53 6.50
C ILE A 110 -12.56 -22.18 5.41
N VAL A 111 -11.38 -22.66 5.78
CA VAL A 111 -10.44 -23.26 4.81
C VAL A 111 -11.08 -24.49 4.14
N GLY A 112 -10.93 -24.58 2.82
CA GLY A 112 -11.58 -25.59 1.97
C GLY A 112 -13.05 -25.32 1.64
N THR A 113 -13.63 -24.22 2.12
CA THR A 113 -14.99 -23.77 1.75
C THR A 113 -14.98 -22.35 1.20
N THR A 114 -14.35 -21.41 1.90
CA THR A 114 -14.14 -20.04 1.41
C THR A 114 -13.14 -20.09 0.26
N VAL A 115 -13.49 -19.48 -0.88
CA VAL A 115 -12.59 -19.38 -2.05
C VAL A 115 -11.48 -18.38 -1.74
N PRO A 116 -10.19 -18.74 -1.87
CA PRO A 116 -9.09 -17.79 -1.71
C PRO A 116 -9.08 -16.73 -2.82
N ASP A 117 -8.71 -15.50 -2.47
CA ASP A 117 -8.48 -14.44 -3.46
C ASP A 117 -7.15 -14.64 -4.19
N LEU A 118 -6.15 -15.22 -3.51
CA LEU A 118 -4.87 -15.61 -4.11
C LEU A 118 -4.40 -16.95 -3.56
N THR A 119 -3.82 -17.78 -4.43
CA THR A 119 -3.18 -19.05 -4.07
C THR A 119 -1.77 -19.09 -4.65
N PHE A 120 -0.76 -19.12 -3.79
CA PHE A 120 0.65 -19.20 -4.18
C PHE A 120 1.21 -20.60 -3.89
N PRO A 121 1.79 -21.29 -4.89
CA PRO A 121 2.53 -22.52 -4.62
C PRO A 121 3.84 -22.20 -3.89
N ILE A 122 4.08 -22.90 -2.79
CA ILE A 122 5.37 -22.92 -2.10
C ILE A 122 6.08 -24.22 -2.52
N PRO A 123 7.17 -24.14 -3.30
CA PRO A 123 7.85 -25.32 -3.81
C PRO A 123 8.45 -26.15 -2.66
N SER A 124 8.70 -27.43 -2.95
CA SER A 124 9.50 -28.31 -2.10
C SER A 124 10.67 -28.85 -2.93
N PRO A 125 11.87 -29.01 -2.33
CA PRO A 125 12.99 -29.66 -3.00
C PRO A 125 12.84 -31.20 -3.03
N GLY A 126 11.76 -31.76 -2.46
CA GLY A 126 11.59 -33.21 -2.25
C GLY A 126 12.25 -33.72 -0.97
N ASP A 127 12.80 -32.81 -0.16
CA ASP A 127 13.43 -33.07 1.14
C ASP A 127 13.00 -32.02 2.18
N ALA A 128 13.52 -32.12 3.40
CA ALA A 128 13.20 -31.23 4.52
C ALA A 128 14.18 -30.06 4.73
N ASN A 129 15.04 -29.75 3.76
CA ASN A 129 15.99 -28.63 3.84
C ASN A 129 15.33 -27.27 3.61
N GLY A 130 14.07 -27.27 3.17
CA GLY A 130 13.30 -26.07 2.89
C GLY A 130 13.47 -25.55 1.48
N ALA A 131 12.36 -25.21 0.84
CA ALA A 131 12.36 -24.37 -0.36
C ALA A 131 11.20 -23.37 -0.28
N GLY A 132 11.22 -22.35 -1.13
CA GLY A 132 10.21 -21.32 -1.08
C GLY A 132 10.39 -20.25 -2.13
N PHE A 133 9.75 -19.12 -1.90
CA PHE A 133 9.82 -17.96 -2.77
C PHE A 133 9.89 -16.66 -1.97
N THR A 134 10.46 -15.63 -2.60
CA THR A 134 10.34 -14.24 -2.18
C THR A 134 9.69 -13.44 -3.31
N LEU A 135 8.66 -12.68 -3.00
CA LEU A 135 7.94 -11.82 -3.92
C LEU A 135 7.93 -10.39 -3.39
N SER A 136 8.41 -9.44 -4.18
CA SER A 136 8.29 -8.00 -3.91
C SER A 136 7.18 -7.41 -4.77
N ILE A 137 6.33 -6.60 -4.16
CA ILE A 137 5.12 -6.00 -4.75
C ILE A 137 5.21 -4.47 -4.52
N PRO A 138 5.89 -3.73 -5.41
CA PRO A 138 6.17 -2.30 -5.18
C PRO A 138 4.93 -1.43 -4.96
N ASN A 139 3.81 -1.78 -5.60
CA ASN A 139 2.55 -1.03 -5.53
C ASN A 139 1.56 -1.58 -4.48
N GLY A 140 1.91 -2.69 -3.81
CA GLY A 140 1.01 -3.41 -2.91
C GLY A 140 -0.09 -4.20 -3.64
N ILE A 141 -0.51 -5.32 -3.06
CA ILE A 141 -1.77 -5.99 -3.39
C ILE A 141 -2.81 -5.49 -2.40
N GLU A 142 -3.91 -4.93 -2.89
CA GLU A 142 -4.99 -4.39 -2.06
C GLU A 142 -5.94 -5.48 -1.55
N PHE A 143 -6.25 -5.39 -0.25
CA PHE A 143 -7.29 -6.14 0.43
C PHE A 143 -8.26 -5.14 1.06
N THR A 144 -9.49 -5.12 0.57
CA THR A 144 -10.51 -4.11 0.94
C THR A 144 -11.21 -4.38 2.27
N THR A 145 -11.03 -5.57 2.87
CA THR A 145 -11.76 -5.99 4.09
C THR A 145 -10.82 -6.35 5.22
N ALA A 146 -9.95 -7.34 5.01
CA ALA A 146 -8.94 -7.82 5.96
C ALA A 146 -7.91 -8.66 5.20
N ILE A 147 -6.76 -8.94 5.81
CA ILE A 147 -5.74 -9.83 5.26
C ILE A 147 -5.70 -11.07 6.14
N THR A 148 -6.24 -12.16 5.62
CA THR A 148 -6.22 -13.48 6.28
C THR A 148 -5.46 -14.47 5.41
N ILE A 149 -4.69 -15.36 6.02
CA ILE A 149 -3.94 -16.40 5.31
C ILE A 149 -4.22 -17.79 5.89
N ALA A 150 -3.97 -18.82 5.09
CA ALA A 150 -3.87 -20.21 5.53
C ALA A 150 -2.95 -20.97 4.56
N ALA A 151 -2.52 -22.18 4.94
CA ALA A 151 -1.73 -23.05 4.09
C ALA A 151 -2.29 -24.47 4.02
N THR A 152 -2.42 -24.99 2.81
CA THR A 152 -2.98 -26.33 2.56
C THR A 152 -2.06 -27.18 1.70
N THR A 153 -2.29 -28.50 1.70
CA THR A 153 -1.45 -29.46 0.95
C THR A 153 -1.79 -29.56 -0.53
N GLY A 154 -3.01 -29.20 -0.92
CA GLY A 154 -3.52 -29.25 -2.29
C GLY A 154 -3.77 -27.86 -2.88
N VAL A 155 -3.64 -27.76 -4.20
CA VAL A 155 -3.84 -26.51 -4.96
C VAL A 155 -5.29 -26.10 -5.07
N ALA A 156 -6.23 -27.05 -4.96
CA ALA A 156 -7.64 -26.78 -5.17
C ALA A 156 -8.16 -25.81 -4.10
N ASP A 157 -9.05 -24.89 -4.50
CA ASP A 157 -9.61 -23.89 -3.56
C ASP A 157 -10.35 -24.56 -2.40
N ASN A 158 -11.02 -25.68 -2.70
CA ASN A 158 -11.71 -26.51 -1.72
C ASN A 158 -10.82 -27.52 -0.98
N ASP A 159 -9.49 -27.47 -1.18
CA ASP A 159 -8.58 -28.27 -0.37
C ASP A 159 -8.51 -27.75 1.06
N ALA A 160 -8.64 -28.68 2.00
CA ALA A 160 -8.49 -28.47 3.44
C ALA A 160 -7.43 -29.42 4.04
N GLY A 161 -6.50 -29.91 3.21
CA GLY A 161 -5.45 -30.80 3.66
C GLY A 161 -4.50 -30.08 4.62
N VAL A 162 -4.31 -30.68 5.79
CA VAL A 162 -3.55 -30.12 6.91
C VAL A 162 -2.04 -30.15 6.60
N SER A 163 -1.39 -29.01 6.76
CA SER A 163 0.08 -28.93 6.77
C SER A 163 0.62 -29.48 8.09
N GLY A 164 1.79 -30.12 8.09
CA GLY A 164 2.39 -30.59 9.34
C GLY A 164 2.96 -29.44 10.18
N ASP A 165 3.23 -29.75 11.45
CA ASP A 165 3.76 -28.80 12.42
C ASP A 165 5.07 -28.15 11.94
N ASN A 166 5.11 -26.83 12.06
CA ASN A 166 6.25 -25.96 11.75
C ASN A 166 6.81 -26.12 10.32
N GLU A 167 5.97 -26.57 9.38
CA GLU A 167 6.42 -26.81 8.00
C GLU A 167 6.35 -25.55 7.12
N VAL A 168 5.38 -24.66 7.36
CA VAL A 168 5.15 -23.49 6.51
C VAL A 168 5.47 -22.21 7.27
N ILE A 169 6.57 -21.58 6.88
CA ILE A 169 7.06 -20.33 7.45
C ILE A 169 6.70 -19.19 6.51
N VAL A 170 5.96 -18.21 7.00
CA VAL A 170 5.53 -17.02 6.26
C VAL A 170 5.95 -15.76 6.98
N ASN A 171 6.66 -14.89 6.26
CA ASN A 171 6.92 -13.51 6.66
C ASN A 171 6.30 -12.58 5.62
N LEU A 172 5.62 -11.53 6.07
CA LEU A 172 4.97 -10.55 5.19
C LEU A 172 5.28 -9.12 5.64
N GLY A 173 5.31 -8.22 4.66
CA GLY A 173 5.22 -6.79 4.89
C GLY A 173 3.85 -6.30 4.45
N PHE A 174 3.07 -5.76 5.39
CA PHE A 174 1.74 -5.28 5.12
C PHE A 174 1.51 -3.87 5.68
N ALA A 175 0.42 -3.24 5.29
CA ALA A 175 0.17 -1.84 5.60
C ALA A 175 -1.32 -1.56 5.73
#